data_AF-A0A1F5FFN6-F1
#
_entry.id   AF-A0A1F5FFN6-F1
#
_cell.length_a   1.000
_cell.length_b   1.000
_cell.length_c   1.000
_cell.angle_alpha   90.00
_cell.angle_beta   90.00
_cell.angle_gamma   90.00
#
_symmetry.space_group_name_H-M   'P 1'
#
loop_
_entity.id
_entity.type
_entity.pdbx_description
1 polymer ?
#
loop_
_entity_poly.entity_id
_entity_poly.type
_entity_poly.pdbx_seq_one_letter_code
_entity_poly.pdbx_strand_id
1 'polypeptide(L)'
;MIKKTVLWLTILVILARWPLSWAFNPPKLETGLIWQMGDAQEENRLRIEKLGLDTSRVKRVFYNKVSTVVFDRFTKNVLALLNINSYFFDNFPSASVSDADTRAKFPYPAIIGFLVGVYLSIQQERYLKLWLLAGVSIALLSLFKQADGWNVVLYPILGVFTLDGLKAINKYTFGWLLLLVIASLGLTEIGRIHP
;
A
#
# COMPACT_ATOMS: atom_id res chain seq x y z
N MET A 1 20.85 -9.37 -26.66
CA MET A 1 20.27 -8.01 -26.70
C MET A 1 18.80 -8.00 -26.30
N ILE A 2 17.95 -8.88 -26.87
CA ILE A 2 16.51 -8.98 -26.58
C ILE A 2 16.16 -8.99 -25.09
N LYS A 3 16.81 -9.85 -24.28
CA LYS A 3 16.55 -9.91 -22.81
C LYS A 3 16.67 -8.57 -22.08
N LYS A 4 17.70 -7.78 -22.42
CA LYS A 4 17.91 -6.46 -21.79
C LYS A 4 16.84 -5.47 -22.22
N THR A 5 16.50 -5.46 -23.50
CA THR A 5 15.44 -4.60 -24.05
C THR A 5 14.09 -4.90 -23.40
N VAL A 6 13.71 -6.17 -23.30
CA VAL A 6 12.44 -6.57 -22.66
C VAL A 6 12.42 -6.16 -21.19
N LEU A 7 13.50 -6.41 -20.43
CA LEU A 7 13.58 -5.97 -19.03
C LEU A 7 13.38 -4.46 -18.88
N TRP A 8 14.07 -3.65 -19.67
CA TRP A 8 13.95 -2.19 -19.61
C TRP A 8 12.54 -1.71 -19.98
N LEU A 9 11.92 -2.33 -20.98
CA LEU A 9 10.53 -2.05 -21.34
C LEU A 9 9.59 -2.37 -20.17
N THR A 10 9.72 -3.54 -19.55
CA THR A 10 8.92 -3.94 -18.39
C THR A 10 9.09 -2.97 -17.22
N ILE A 11 10.33 -2.56 -16.94
CA ILE A 11 10.65 -1.58 -15.89
C ILE A 11 9.97 -0.24 -16.19
N LEU A 12 10.05 0.25 -17.41
CA LEU A 12 9.45 1.52 -17.81
C LEU A 12 7.94 1.49 -17.65
N VAL A 13 7.27 0.42 -18.09
CA VAL A 13 5.82 0.22 -17.93
C VAL A 13 5.43 0.25 -16.44
N ILE A 14 6.16 -0.47 -15.59
CA ILE A 14 5.85 -0.55 -14.16
C ILE A 14 6.06 0.79 -13.46
N LEU A 15 7.18 1.48 -13.74
CA LEU A 15 7.50 2.75 -13.10
C LEU A 15 6.65 3.92 -13.61
N ALA A 16 6.15 3.86 -14.84
CA ALA A 16 5.30 4.91 -15.39
C ALA A 16 3.87 4.88 -14.81
N ARG A 17 3.41 3.76 -14.24
CA ARG A 17 2.02 3.60 -13.79
C ARG A 17 1.63 4.57 -12.68
N TRP A 18 2.36 4.61 -11.57
CA TRP A 18 1.99 5.42 -10.41
C TRP A 18 2.11 6.94 -10.65
N PRO A 19 3.12 7.49 -11.37
CA PRO A 19 3.17 8.92 -11.67
C PRO A 19 2.04 9.33 -12.61
N LEU A 20 1.70 8.50 -13.60
CA LEU A 20 0.56 8.74 -14.49
C LEU A 20 -0.76 8.76 -13.70
N SER A 21 -0.99 7.77 -12.85
CA SER A 21 -2.18 7.70 -11.99
C SER A 21 -2.33 8.95 -11.11
N TRP A 22 -1.22 9.43 -10.55
CA TRP A 22 -1.19 10.68 -9.78
C TRP A 22 -1.48 11.94 -10.60
N ALA A 23 -0.99 12.00 -11.83
CA ALA A 23 -1.27 13.12 -12.73
C ALA A 23 -2.76 13.23 -13.07
N PHE A 24 -3.45 12.09 -13.18
CA PHE A 24 -4.88 12.05 -13.54
C PHE A 24 -5.83 12.08 -12.32
N ASN A 25 -5.43 11.50 -11.20
CA ASN A 25 -6.23 11.45 -9.97
C ASN A 25 -5.34 11.72 -8.74
N PRO A 26 -5.01 13.00 -8.47
CA PRO A 26 -4.10 13.36 -7.39
C PRO A 26 -4.69 12.99 -6.02
N PRO A 27 -3.85 12.59 -5.05
CA PRO A 27 -4.33 12.22 -3.73
C PRO A 27 -4.88 13.41 -2.97
N LYS A 28 -6.01 13.21 -2.29
CA LYS A 28 -6.49 14.10 -1.24
C LYS A 28 -5.66 13.83 0.01
N LEU A 29 -4.77 14.75 0.36
CA LEU A 29 -3.87 14.60 1.50
C LEU A 29 -4.52 15.23 2.73
N GLU A 30 -5.13 14.40 3.58
CA GLU A 30 -5.53 14.84 4.92
C GLU A 30 -4.33 14.78 5.86
N THR A 31 -4.00 15.90 6.51
CA THR A 31 -2.88 16.00 7.47
C THR A 31 -3.31 15.79 8.92
N GLY A 32 -4.59 15.47 9.14
CA GLY A 32 -5.11 15.21 10.48
C GLY A 32 -4.39 14.02 11.11
N LEU A 33 -4.17 14.06 12.43
CA LEU A 33 -3.57 12.93 13.16
C LEU A 33 -4.65 12.07 13.82
N ILE A 34 -4.37 10.80 14.10
CA ILE A 34 -5.34 9.86 14.69
C ILE A 34 -5.88 10.28 16.06
N TRP A 35 -5.13 11.11 16.80
CA TRP A 35 -5.52 11.68 18.09
C TRP A 35 -6.30 12.99 17.99
N GLN A 36 -6.35 13.61 16.81
CA GLN A 36 -7.28 14.71 16.57
C GLN A 36 -8.68 14.10 16.41
N MET A 37 -9.53 14.32 17.41
CA MET A 37 -10.90 13.81 17.38
C MET A 37 -11.63 14.39 16.16
N GLY A 38 -12.18 13.51 15.32
CA GLY A 38 -13.12 13.88 14.27
C GLY A 38 -14.51 14.18 14.85
N ASP A 39 -15.39 14.74 14.02
CA ASP A 39 -16.73 15.24 14.37
C ASP A 39 -17.42 14.46 15.50
N ALA A 40 -17.96 15.19 16.47
CA ALA A 40 -18.60 14.68 17.69
C ALA A 40 -19.67 13.58 17.45
N GLN A 41 -20.17 13.44 16.22
CA GLN A 41 -21.07 12.37 15.80
C GLN A 41 -20.42 10.99 15.70
N GLU A 42 -19.18 10.87 15.19
CA GLU A 42 -18.47 9.59 15.08
C GLU A 42 -18.14 9.04 16.48
N GLU A 43 -17.76 9.96 17.37
CA GLU A 43 -17.53 9.68 18.78
C GLU A 43 -18.81 9.18 19.47
N ASN A 44 -19.95 9.83 19.25
CA ASN A 44 -21.22 9.41 19.83
C ASN A 44 -21.69 8.05 19.29
N ARG A 45 -21.49 7.76 18.00
CA ARG A 45 -21.83 6.46 17.41
C ARG A 45 -20.98 5.33 18.01
N LEU A 46 -19.66 5.49 18.06
CA LEU A 46 -18.75 4.50 18.65
C LEU A 46 -18.99 4.32 20.15
N ARG A 47 -19.38 5.40 20.85
CA ARG A 47 -19.73 5.37 22.27
C ARG A 47 -21.01 4.58 22.51
N ILE A 48 -22.06 4.79 21.71
CA ILE A 48 -23.33 4.06 21.84
C ILE A 48 -23.13 2.57 21.52
N GLU A 49 -22.38 2.25 20.47
CA GLU A 49 -22.14 0.87 20.03
C GLU A 49 -21.29 0.05 21.01
N LYS A 50 -20.22 0.65 21.58
CA LYS A 50 -19.28 -0.08 22.46
C LYS A 50 -19.55 0.06 23.96
N LEU A 51 -20.20 1.14 24.42
CA LEU A 51 -20.48 1.37 25.85
C LEU A 51 -21.95 1.14 26.24
N GLY A 52 -22.85 0.96 25.28
CA GLY A 52 -24.25 0.63 25.54
C GLY A 52 -24.48 -0.74 26.21
N LEU A 53 -23.45 -1.60 26.24
CA LEU A 53 -23.52 -3.00 26.67
C LEU A 53 -22.80 -3.32 27.98
N ASP A 54 -22.08 -2.38 28.63
CA ASP A 54 -21.22 -2.73 29.77
C ASP A 54 -21.33 -1.77 30.98
N THR A 55 -21.66 -2.32 32.15
CA THR A 55 -21.95 -1.59 33.40
C THR A 55 -20.72 -1.40 34.31
N SER A 56 -19.56 -2.00 33.98
CA SER A 56 -18.36 -1.94 34.82
C SER A 56 -17.62 -0.59 34.75
N ARG A 57 -17.41 0.06 35.90
CA ARG A 57 -16.63 1.31 36.04
C ARG A 57 -15.16 1.14 35.63
N VAL A 58 -14.55 0.00 35.90
CA VAL A 58 -13.15 -0.30 35.56
C VAL A 58 -12.98 -0.43 34.06
N LYS A 59 -13.87 -1.15 33.39
CA LYS A 59 -13.88 -1.21 31.93
C LYS A 59 -14.19 0.16 31.32
N ARG A 60 -15.03 0.98 31.93
CA ARG A 60 -15.32 2.33 31.45
C ARG A 60 -14.09 3.26 31.47
N VAL A 61 -13.17 3.08 32.44
CA VAL A 61 -11.89 3.79 32.49
C VAL A 61 -10.86 3.16 31.53
N PHE A 62 -10.84 1.84 31.36
CA PHE A 62 -9.93 1.15 30.44
C PHE A 62 -10.30 1.33 28.95
N TYR A 63 -11.61 1.38 28.65
CA TYR A 63 -12.21 1.74 27.37
C TYR A 63 -12.39 3.26 27.22
N ASN A 64 -11.81 4.09 28.10
CA ASN A 64 -11.90 5.55 27.90
C ASN A 64 -11.25 5.92 26.56
N LYS A 65 -12.15 6.12 25.59
CA LYS A 65 -12.21 6.94 24.38
C LYS A 65 -10.95 7.23 23.57
N VAL A 66 -9.81 7.44 24.20
CA VAL A 66 -8.59 7.86 23.52
C VAL A 66 -7.72 6.66 23.19
N SER A 67 -7.40 5.79 24.16
CA SER A 67 -6.48 4.68 23.91
C SER A 67 -7.06 3.64 22.94
N THR A 68 -8.32 3.22 23.13
CA THR A 68 -8.94 2.19 22.29
C THR A 68 -9.25 2.69 20.88
N VAL A 69 -9.70 3.95 20.73
CA VAL A 69 -10.01 4.51 19.41
C VAL A 69 -8.74 4.84 18.64
N VAL A 70 -7.72 5.42 19.29
CA VAL A 70 -6.41 5.67 18.67
C VAL A 70 -5.76 4.35 18.27
N PHE A 71 -5.78 3.34 19.13
CA PHE A 71 -5.22 2.02 18.83
C PHE A 71 -5.98 1.30 17.70
N ASP A 72 -7.32 1.36 17.68
CA ASP A 72 -8.14 0.78 16.62
C ASP A 72 -7.87 1.47 15.28
N ARG A 73 -7.80 2.81 15.25
CA ARG A 73 -7.45 3.60 14.05
C ARG A 73 -6.04 3.28 13.58
N PHE A 74 -5.07 3.26 14.48
CA PHE A 74 -3.69 2.89 14.16
C PHE A 74 -3.61 1.48 13.55
N THR A 75 -4.24 0.49 14.19
CA THR A 75 -4.24 -0.90 13.72
C THR A 75 -4.90 -1.02 12.35
N LYS A 76 -6.05 -0.35 12.13
CA LYS A 76 -6.71 -0.29 10.83
C LYS A 76 -5.81 0.31 9.75
N ASN A 77 -5.12 1.40 10.04
CA ASN A 77 -4.18 2.03 9.12
C ASN A 77 -3.00 1.11 8.81
N VAL A 78 -2.40 0.47 9.82
CA VAL A 78 -1.32 -0.51 9.62
C VAL A 78 -1.78 -1.65 8.71
N LEU A 79 -2.94 -2.23 8.97
CA LEU A 79 -3.49 -3.32 8.16
C LEU A 79 -3.80 -2.88 6.73
N ALA A 80 -4.32 -1.66 6.55
CA ALA A 80 -4.56 -1.09 5.23
C ALA A 80 -3.24 -0.89 4.47
N LEU A 81 -2.20 -0.34 5.11
CA LEU A 81 -0.89 -0.12 4.51
C LEU A 81 -0.12 -1.41 4.23
N LEU A 82 -0.34 -2.47 5.02
CA LEU A 82 0.25 -3.79 4.79
C LEU A 82 -0.51 -4.62 3.75
N ASN A 83 -1.71 -4.21 3.36
CA ASN A 83 -2.50 -4.92 2.37
C ASN A 83 -1.85 -4.77 0.98
N ILE A 84 -1.07 -5.77 0.57
CA ILE A 84 -0.38 -5.82 -0.72
C ILE A 84 -1.37 -5.62 -1.88
N ASN A 85 -2.61 -6.10 -1.75
CA ASN A 85 -3.59 -5.97 -2.81
C ASN A 85 -3.88 -4.51 -3.14
N SER A 86 -3.82 -3.62 -2.15
CA SER A 86 -4.03 -2.19 -2.33
C SER A 86 -3.00 -1.54 -3.25
N TYR A 87 -1.84 -2.18 -3.53
CA TYR A 87 -0.77 -1.64 -4.37
C TYR A 87 -0.76 -2.18 -5.80
N PHE A 88 -1.35 -3.35 -6.03
CA PHE A 88 -1.27 -4.06 -7.31
C PHE A 88 -2.64 -4.28 -7.97
N PHE A 89 -3.74 -4.14 -7.22
CA PHE A 89 -5.09 -4.35 -7.76
C PHE A 89 -5.93 -3.09 -7.62
N ASP A 90 -6.46 -2.64 -8.74
CA ASP A 90 -7.39 -1.52 -8.81
C ASP A 90 -8.75 -1.94 -8.23
N ASN A 91 -9.45 -1.04 -7.54
CA ASN A 91 -10.78 -1.25 -6.96
C ASN A 91 -10.91 -2.43 -5.97
N PHE A 92 -9.82 -2.83 -5.31
CA PHE A 92 -9.92 -3.80 -4.23
C PHE A 92 -10.58 -3.14 -3.00
N PRO A 93 -11.71 -3.65 -2.48
CA PRO A 93 -12.37 -3.06 -1.33
C PRO A 93 -11.44 -3.14 -0.11
N SER A 94 -10.96 -1.98 0.34
CA SER A 94 -10.24 -1.87 1.61
C SER A 94 -11.26 -1.83 2.76
N ALA A 95 -10.99 -2.57 3.83
CA ALA A 95 -11.82 -2.57 5.04
C ALA A 95 -11.63 -1.31 5.91
N SER A 96 -10.96 -0.26 5.40
CA SER A 96 -10.64 0.96 6.15
C SER A 96 -11.73 2.02 6.01
N VAL A 97 -11.82 2.86 7.04
CA VAL A 97 -12.73 4.00 7.15
C VAL A 97 -12.29 5.06 6.14
N SER A 98 -13.19 5.41 5.22
CA SER A 98 -13.04 6.31 4.06
C SER A 98 -12.69 5.57 2.76
N ASP A 99 -13.60 5.75 1.79
CA ASP A 99 -13.50 5.48 0.35
C ASP A 99 -12.23 4.75 -0.11
N ALA A 100 -12.41 3.51 -0.58
CA ALA A 100 -11.35 2.70 -1.18
C ALA A 100 -10.53 3.55 -2.16
N ASP A 101 -9.22 3.63 -1.92
CA ASP A 101 -8.29 4.31 -2.81
C ASP A 101 -8.27 3.59 -4.16
N THR A 102 -9.05 4.08 -5.11
CA THR A 102 -9.20 3.54 -6.48
C THR A 102 -8.01 3.87 -7.38
N ARG A 103 -6.99 4.56 -6.87
CA ARG A 103 -5.81 4.91 -7.67
C ARG A 103 -5.03 3.66 -8.02
N ALA A 104 -4.72 3.52 -9.30
CA ALA A 104 -3.84 2.49 -9.77
C ALA A 104 -2.38 2.81 -9.47
N LYS A 105 -1.60 1.85 -8.96
CA LYS A 105 -0.28 2.14 -8.39
C LYS A 105 0.79 1.38 -9.14
N PHE A 106 0.80 0.07 -9.00
CA PHE A 106 1.59 -0.81 -9.84
C PHE A 106 0.65 -1.64 -10.71
N PRO A 107 1.05 -2.00 -11.94
CA PRO A 107 0.30 -2.97 -12.72
C PRO A 107 0.18 -4.31 -11.97
N TYR A 108 -0.98 -4.97 -11.96
CA TYR A 108 -1.16 -6.25 -11.27
C TYR A 108 -0.06 -7.29 -11.58
N PRO A 109 0.41 -7.44 -12.85
CA PRO A 109 1.42 -8.45 -13.16
C PRO A 109 2.76 -8.18 -12.47
N ALA A 110 3.01 -6.95 -12.03
CA ALA A 110 4.22 -6.56 -11.32
C ALA A 110 4.32 -7.21 -9.94
N ILE A 111 3.21 -7.74 -9.38
CA ILE A 111 3.22 -8.47 -8.11
C ILE A 111 4.16 -9.68 -8.15
N ILE A 112 4.34 -10.31 -9.32
CA ILE A 112 5.27 -11.43 -9.49
C ILE A 112 6.70 -10.98 -9.22
N GLY A 113 7.11 -9.85 -9.81
CA GLY A 113 8.41 -9.24 -9.56
C GLY A 113 8.56 -8.84 -8.09
N PHE A 114 7.53 -8.23 -7.51
CA PHE A 114 7.53 -7.86 -6.10
C PHE A 114 7.76 -9.05 -5.16
N LEU A 115 7.02 -10.15 -5.33
CA LEU A 115 7.13 -11.35 -4.48
C LEU A 115 8.52 -11.99 -4.58
N VAL A 116 9.09 -12.08 -5.79
CA VAL A 116 10.46 -12.56 -5.99
C VAL A 116 11.46 -11.63 -5.30
N GLY A 117 11.28 -10.31 -5.40
CA GLY A 117 12.11 -9.32 -4.74
C GLY A 117 12.08 -9.43 -3.21
N VAL A 118 10.88 -9.57 -2.64
CA VAL A 118 10.68 -9.80 -1.20
C VAL A 118 11.38 -11.08 -0.77
N TYR A 119 11.18 -12.20 -1.49
CA TYR A 119 11.84 -13.47 -1.19
C TYR A 119 13.37 -13.34 -1.15
N LEU A 120 13.96 -12.67 -2.15
CA LEU A 120 15.41 -12.44 -2.20
C LEU A 120 15.90 -11.52 -1.07
N SER A 121 15.06 -10.57 -0.67
CA SER A 121 15.43 -9.61 0.36
C SER A 121 15.53 -10.20 1.75
N ILE A 122 14.71 -11.21 2.05
CA ILE A 122 14.71 -11.90 3.34
C ILE A 122 16.03 -12.64 3.57
N GLN A 123 16.68 -13.09 2.49
CA GLN A 123 17.92 -13.86 2.55
C GLN A 123 19.19 -13.00 2.61
N GLN A 124 19.07 -11.67 2.54
CA GLN A 124 20.23 -10.79 2.32
C GLN A 124 20.19 -9.58 3.25
N GLU A 125 21.20 -9.46 4.12
CA GLU A 125 21.30 -8.37 5.11
C GLU A 125 21.31 -6.96 4.51
N ARG A 126 21.74 -6.82 3.24
CA ARG A 126 21.74 -5.52 2.55
C ARG A 126 20.36 -4.86 2.47
N TYR A 127 19.28 -5.64 2.56
CA TYR A 127 17.91 -5.14 2.55
C TYR A 127 17.38 -4.78 3.94
N LEU A 128 18.14 -4.99 5.03
CA LEU A 128 17.71 -4.64 6.38
C LEU A 128 17.34 -3.16 6.49
N LYS A 129 18.15 -2.28 5.88
CA LYS A 129 17.84 -0.84 5.82
C LYS A 129 16.54 -0.54 5.09
N LEU A 130 16.24 -1.29 4.02
CA LEU A 130 15.02 -1.12 3.24
C LEU A 130 13.79 -1.60 4.04
N TRP A 131 13.91 -2.74 4.74
CA TRP A 131 12.88 -3.24 5.65
C TRP A 131 12.61 -2.30 6.82
N LEU A 132 13.67 -1.75 7.44
CA LEU A 132 13.55 -0.74 8.48
C LEU A 132 12.87 0.52 7.96
N LEU A 133 13.25 1.00 6.77
CA LEU A 133 12.62 2.15 6.13
C LEU A 133 11.13 1.87 5.85
N ALA A 134 10.79 0.68 5.38
CA ALA A 134 9.40 0.25 5.17
C ALA A 134 8.61 0.26 6.49
N GLY A 135 9.15 -0.35 7.54
CA GLY A 135 8.53 -0.42 8.86
C GLY A 135 8.31 0.96 9.49
N VAL A 136 9.34 1.83 9.45
CA VAL A 136 9.24 3.21 9.93
C VAL A 136 8.23 4.01 9.12
N SER A 137 8.21 3.87 7.81
CA SER A 137 7.24 4.54 6.95
C SER A 137 5.81 4.10 7.29
N ILE A 138 5.55 2.81 7.42
CA ILE A 138 4.23 2.28 7.81
C ILE A 138 3.83 2.81 9.19
N ALA A 139 4.75 2.80 10.16
CA ALA A 139 4.48 3.28 11.51
C ALA A 139 4.10 4.76 11.54
N LEU A 140 4.87 5.61 10.84
CA LEU A 140 4.60 7.05 10.74
C LEU A 140 3.29 7.33 9.98
N LEU A 141 3.07 6.66 8.86
CA LEU A 141 1.87 6.82 8.05
C LEU A 141 0.61 6.41 8.82
N SER A 142 0.72 5.42 9.70
CA SER A 142 -0.39 4.94 10.52
C SER A 142 -0.86 5.94 11.58
N LEU A 143 -0.07 7.00 11.83
CA LEU A 143 -0.43 8.10 12.74
C LEU A 143 -1.35 9.15 12.09
N PHE A 144 -1.53 9.12 10.77
CA PHE A 144 -2.47 10.00 10.10
C PHE A 144 -3.91 9.50 10.24
N LYS A 145 -4.84 10.44 10.35
CA LYS A 145 -6.28 10.17 10.45
C LYS A 145 -6.80 9.39 9.24
N GLN A 146 -6.25 9.68 8.06
CA GLN A 146 -6.46 8.94 6.83
C GLN A 146 -5.08 8.65 6.21
N ALA A 147 -4.74 7.36 6.07
CA ALA A 147 -3.48 6.94 5.45
C ALA A 147 -3.57 6.88 3.91
N ASP A 148 -4.78 6.96 3.35
CA ASP A 148 -5.01 6.96 1.91
C ASP A 148 -4.35 8.19 1.26
N GLY A 149 -3.61 7.97 0.18
CA GLY A 149 -2.87 9.00 -0.54
C GLY A 149 -1.44 9.20 -0.06
N TRP A 150 -1.21 9.08 1.26
CA TRP A 150 0.14 9.10 1.84
C TRP A 150 0.90 7.78 1.65
N ASN A 151 0.20 6.69 1.32
CA ASN A 151 0.77 5.39 0.93
C ASN A 151 1.76 5.48 -0.26
N VAL A 152 1.78 6.58 -1.01
CA VAL A 152 2.80 6.87 -2.04
C VAL A 152 4.24 6.82 -1.51
N VAL A 153 4.45 7.15 -0.23
CA VAL A 153 5.78 7.12 0.39
C VAL A 153 6.35 5.69 0.34
N LEU A 154 5.48 4.67 0.30
CA LEU A 154 5.87 3.28 0.18
C LEU A 154 6.19 2.87 -1.27
N TYR A 155 5.79 3.65 -2.29
CA TYR A 155 5.97 3.25 -3.69
C TYR A 155 7.45 3.12 -4.10
N PRO A 156 8.37 4.03 -3.73
CA PRO A 156 9.79 3.82 -4.02
C PRO A 156 10.33 2.54 -3.37
N ILE A 157 9.90 2.23 -2.15
CA ILE A 157 10.33 1.04 -1.40
C ILE A 157 9.85 -0.23 -2.12
N LEU A 158 8.54 -0.29 -2.43
CA LEU A 158 7.94 -1.38 -3.20
C LEU A 158 8.58 -1.51 -4.59
N GLY A 159 8.87 -0.37 -5.23
CA GLY A 159 9.54 -0.28 -6.51
C GLY A 159 10.92 -0.95 -6.47
N VAL A 160 11.73 -0.71 -5.43
CA VAL A 160 13.03 -1.38 -5.28
C VAL A 160 12.88 -2.91 -5.22
N PHE A 161 11.96 -3.43 -4.41
CA PHE A 161 11.69 -4.87 -4.36
C PHE A 161 11.25 -5.41 -5.72
N THR A 162 10.29 -4.76 -6.37
CA THR A 162 9.80 -5.15 -7.69
C THR A 162 10.92 -5.17 -8.73
N LEU A 163 11.74 -4.12 -8.80
CA LEU A 163 12.84 -4.02 -9.76
C LEU A 163 13.89 -5.12 -9.55
N ASP A 164 14.26 -5.41 -8.31
CA ASP A 164 15.23 -6.45 -8.02
C ASP A 164 14.70 -7.85 -8.32
N GLY A 165 13.41 -8.10 -8.07
CA GLY A 165 12.76 -9.33 -8.49
C GLY A 165 12.69 -9.49 -10.01
N LEU A 166 12.38 -8.43 -10.77
CA LEU A 166 12.41 -8.47 -12.24
C LEU A 166 13.82 -8.74 -12.79
N LYS A 167 14.84 -8.13 -12.20
CA LYS A 167 16.24 -8.42 -12.55
C LYS A 167 16.59 -9.87 -12.28
N ALA A 168 16.11 -10.44 -11.17
CA ALA A 168 16.32 -11.85 -10.86
C ALA A 168 15.61 -12.78 -11.84
N ILE A 169 14.36 -12.49 -12.20
CA ILE A 169 13.60 -13.21 -13.24
C ILE A 169 14.37 -13.21 -14.57
N ASN A 170 14.96 -12.07 -14.96
CA ASN A 170 15.70 -11.96 -16.22
C ASN A 170 16.96 -12.85 -16.30
N LYS A 171 17.48 -13.33 -15.15
CA LYS A 171 18.66 -14.22 -15.13
C LYS A 171 18.33 -15.61 -15.67
N TYR A 172 17.07 -16.06 -15.59
CA TYR A 172 16.67 -17.38 -16.07
C TYR A 172 16.67 -17.44 -17.61
N THR A 173 16.90 -18.64 -18.16
CA THR A 173 17.01 -18.87 -19.62
C THR A 173 15.81 -18.31 -20.39
N PHE A 174 14.60 -18.56 -19.88
CA PHE A 174 13.32 -18.12 -20.46
C PHE A 174 12.63 -16.99 -19.69
N GLY A 175 13.30 -16.37 -18.71
CA GLY A 175 12.69 -15.32 -17.88
C GLY A 175 12.21 -14.09 -18.67
N TRP A 176 12.80 -13.83 -19.84
CA TRP A 176 12.38 -12.75 -20.73
C TRP A 176 10.97 -12.96 -21.32
N LEU A 177 10.50 -14.20 -21.48
CA LEU A 177 9.12 -14.47 -21.92
C LEU A 177 8.13 -14.03 -20.86
N LEU A 178 8.41 -14.35 -19.59
CA LEU A 178 7.60 -13.91 -18.46
C LEU A 178 7.58 -12.37 -18.35
N LEU A 179 8.74 -11.73 -18.51
CA LEU A 179 8.84 -10.26 -18.51
C LEU A 179 8.05 -9.61 -19.66
N LEU A 180 8.01 -10.26 -20.82
CA LEU A 180 7.21 -9.81 -21.96
C LEU A 180 5.71 -9.91 -21.62
N VAL A 181 5.26 -11.02 -21.03
CA VAL A 181 3.88 -11.16 -20.56
C VAL A 181 3.52 -10.08 -19.52
N ILE A 182 4.40 -9.85 -18.54
CA ILE A 182 4.23 -8.79 -17.53
C ILE A 182 4.13 -7.41 -18.20
N ALA A 183 4.99 -7.10 -19.16
CA ALA A 183 4.98 -5.82 -19.88
C ALA A 183 3.71 -5.64 -20.71
N SER A 184 3.29 -6.66 -21.47
CA SER A 184 2.08 -6.62 -22.29
C SER A 184 0.84 -6.39 -21.43
N LEU A 185 0.69 -7.15 -20.35
CA LEU A 185 -0.42 -6.97 -19.43
C LEU A 185 -0.37 -5.59 -18.73
N GLY A 186 0.81 -5.14 -18.31
CA GLY A 186 0.96 -3.82 -17.71
C GLY A 186 0.62 -2.67 -18.66
N LEU A 187 0.93 -2.79 -19.96
CA LEU A 187 0.49 -1.84 -20.98
C LEU A 187 -1.04 -1.83 -21.13
N THR A 188 -1.69 -3.00 -21.12
CA THR A 188 -3.16 -3.06 -21.18
C THR A 188 -3.81 -2.38 -19.97
N GLU A 189 -3.22 -2.48 -18.79
CA GLU A 189 -3.70 -1.76 -17.62
C GLU A 189 -3.46 -0.25 -17.71
N ILE A 190 -2.31 0.19 -18.20
CA ILE A 190 -2.03 1.61 -18.51
C ILE A 190 -3.12 2.17 -19.42
N GLY A 191 -3.48 1.46 -20.48
CA GLY A 191 -4.58 1.85 -21.35
C GLY A 191 -5.93 1.99 -20.64
N ARG A 192 -6.17 1.26 -19.55
CA ARG A 192 -7.42 1.31 -18.77
C ARG A 192 -7.49 2.43 -17.73
N ILE A 193 -6.39 3.15 -17.44
CA ILE A 193 -6.46 4.36 -16.57
C ILE A 193 -7.37 5.44 -17.20
N HIS A 194 -7.61 5.36 -18.51
CA HIS A 194 -8.54 6.21 -19.26
C HIS A 194 -9.57 5.38 -20.03
N PRO A 195 -10.84 5.36 -19.62
CA PRO A 195 -11.96 5.37 -20.55
C PRO A 195 -12.17 6.78 -21.14
#